data_AF-A0A3D1QSV3-F1
#
_entry.id   AF-A0A3D1QSV3-F1
#
_cell.length_a   1.000
_cell.length_b   1.000
_cell.length_c   1.000
_cell.angle_alpha   90.00
_cell.angle_beta   90.00
_cell.angle_gamma   90.00
#
_symmetry.space_group_name_H-M   'P 1'
#
loop_
_entity.id
_entity.type
_entity.pdbx_description
1 polymer ?
#
loop_
_entity_poly.entity_id
_entity_poly.type
_entity_poly.pdbx_seq_one_letter_code
_entity_poly.pdbx_strand_id
1 'polypeptide(L)'
;MGIGWTRWAATTPSVCFQSASSLGVPDGNAGLQCATNPPANTAVLDPQVDWEQQKFLIAYTLLYLPENQQQWWLQQMNVWELGSDSDPGFANRLEFHDPTGKIYIAKTFGKETIFGKPVQKGIAARVLEYANELMDQAYVTTPGPDLDGDNKPDWFVPVFNDDGTPKVKYDEGVVAVEAIGPNIYEVTKEGCNEEDNSKCICSDNRACIKLSKYVELPFFFRQAMAAYGLADPSMRGIY
;
A
#
# COMPACT_ATOMS: atom_id res chain seq x y z
N MET A 1 13.52 -22.16 -1.33
CA MET A 1 13.03 -20.96 -0.64
C MET A 1 12.13 -21.41 0.49
N GLY A 2 12.33 -20.90 1.72
CA GLY A 2 11.39 -21.09 2.82
C GLY A 2 10.32 -20.01 2.79
N ILE A 3 9.09 -20.37 3.13
CA ILE A 3 7.98 -19.43 3.32
C ILE A 3 7.86 -19.14 4.81
N GLY A 4 7.87 -17.87 5.18
CA GLY A 4 7.63 -17.39 6.55
C GLY A 4 6.36 -16.55 6.64
N TRP A 5 5.92 -16.25 7.85
CA TRP A 5 4.77 -15.40 8.13
C TRP A 5 5.10 -14.34 9.17
N THR A 6 4.40 -13.21 9.12
CA THR A 6 4.52 -12.20 10.17
C THR A 6 3.74 -12.60 11.41
N ARG A 7 4.36 -12.40 12.56
CA ARG A 7 3.75 -12.44 13.86
C ARG A 7 3.53 -11.02 14.37
N TRP A 8 2.26 -10.63 14.43
CA TRP A 8 1.80 -9.33 14.94
C TRP A 8 1.55 -9.30 16.46
N ALA A 9 1.43 -10.47 17.11
CA ALA A 9 1.06 -10.57 18.52
C ALA A 9 2.20 -10.27 19.52
N ALA A 10 3.42 -10.03 19.05
CA ALA A 10 4.55 -9.64 19.90
C ALA A 10 4.62 -8.11 20.01
N THR A 11 5.32 -7.59 21.03
CA THR A 11 5.55 -6.14 21.19
C THR A 11 6.31 -5.53 20.01
N THR A 12 7.09 -6.33 19.30
CA THR A 12 7.76 -5.96 18.06
C THR A 12 7.36 -6.97 16.99
N PRO A 13 6.84 -6.51 15.83
CA PRO A 13 6.57 -7.40 14.70
C PRO A 13 7.83 -8.20 14.34
N SER A 14 7.64 -9.50 14.09
CA SER A 14 8.72 -10.42 13.71
C SER A 14 8.24 -11.37 12.64
N VAL A 15 9.15 -11.85 11.81
CA VAL A 15 8.90 -12.86 10.80
C VAL A 15 9.30 -14.21 11.35
N CYS A 16 8.39 -15.18 11.31
CA CYS A 16 8.60 -16.53 11.80
C CYS A 16 8.75 -17.52 10.64
N PHE A 17 9.72 -18.42 10.78
CA PHE A 17 9.96 -19.54 9.88
C PHE A 17 9.91 -20.85 10.68
N GLN A 18 9.48 -21.92 10.00
CA GLN A 18 9.67 -23.28 10.49
C GLN A 18 11.17 -23.59 10.50
N SER A 19 11.69 -24.10 11.62
CA SER A 19 13.09 -24.54 11.69
C SER A 19 13.27 -25.88 11.00
N ALA A 20 14.47 -26.18 10.48
CA ALA A 20 14.78 -27.49 9.89
C ALA A 20 14.54 -28.66 10.86
N SER A 21 14.61 -28.41 12.18
CA SER A 21 14.28 -29.37 13.24
C SER A 21 12.78 -29.56 13.50
N SER A 22 11.89 -28.81 12.84
CA SER A 22 10.43 -28.93 13.00
C SER A 22 9.74 -29.83 11.98
N LEU A 23 10.42 -30.24 10.91
CA LEU A 23 9.88 -31.18 9.92
C LEU A 23 10.12 -32.62 10.39
N GLY A 24 9.30 -33.11 11.32
CA GLY A 24 9.25 -34.53 11.68
C GLY A 24 9.42 -34.90 13.16
N VAL A 25 9.35 -33.94 14.09
CA VAL A 25 9.40 -34.24 15.53
C VAL A 25 7.97 -34.21 16.11
N PRO A 26 7.42 -35.34 16.60
CA PRO A 26 6.06 -35.41 17.15
C PRO A 26 5.87 -34.65 18.48
N ASP A 27 6.96 -34.30 19.15
CA ASP A 27 6.92 -33.74 20.50
C ASP A 27 7.13 -32.23 20.51
N GLY A 28 6.03 -31.48 20.47
CA GLY A 28 5.73 -30.26 21.27
C GLY A 28 6.68 -29.05 21.28
N ASN A 29 7.88 -29.14 20.74
CA ASN A 29 8.95 -28.12 20.76
C ASN A 29 9.54 -27.95 19.35
N ALA A 30 8.67 -27.93 18.34
CA ALA A 30 8.98 -27.44 17.00
C ALA A 30 9.29 -25.94 17.09
N GLY A 31 10.56 -25.60 17.34
CA GLY A 31 11.01 -24.23 17.59
C GLY A 31 10.76 -23.34 16.37
N LEU A 32 9.73 -22.49 16.46
CA LEU A 32 9.52 -21.35 15.58
C LEU A 32 10.70 -20.40 15.72
N GLN A 33 11.41 -20.15 14.61
CA GLN A 33 12.46 -19.13 14.59
C GLN A 33 11.85 -17.83 14.10
N CYS A 34 11.63 -16.91 15.04
CA CYS A 34 11.13 -15.57 14.75
C CYS A 34 12.28 -14.56 14.85
N ALA A 35 12.46 -13.76 13.80
CA ALA A 35 13.46 -12.70 13.75
C ALA A 35 12.85 -11.45 13.13
N THR A 36 13.43 -10.28 13.40
CA THR A 36 13.03 -9.02 12.76
C THR A 36 13.43 -8.96 11.29
N ASN A 37 14.49 -9.68 10.91
CA ASN A 37 14.95 -9.78 9.53
C ASN A 37 14.74 -11.21 9.00
N PRO A 38 14.11 -11.38 7.84
CA PRO A 38 13.97 -12.70 7.23
C PRO A 38 15.35 -13.24 6.79
N PRO A 39 15.59 -14.56 6.89
CA PRO A 39 16.79 -15.17 6.36
C PRO A 39 16.96 -14.92 4.85
N ALA A 40 18.20 -14.93 4.36
CA ALA A 40 18.47 -14.78 2.93
C ALA A 40 17.73 -15.83 2.09
N ASN A 41 17.28 -15.45 0.88
CA ASN A 41 16.54 -16.32 -0.06
C ASN A 41 15.23 -16.91 0.50
N THR A 42 14.56 -16.16 1.38
CA THR A 42 13.22 -16.51 1.89
C THR A 42 12.20 -15.47 1.47
N ALA A 43 10.95 -15.89 1.34
CA ALA A 43 9.82 -15.01 1.10
C ALA A 43 8.94 -14.95 2.35
N VAL A 44 8.62 -13.74 2.76
CA VAL A 44 7.63 -13.49 3.81
C VAL A 44 6.28 -13.32 3.14
N LEU A 45 5.34 -14.20 3.50
CA LEU A 45 3.95 -14.08 3.08
C LEU A 45 3.20 -13.38 4.22
N ASP A 46 3.00 -12.07 4.07
CA ASP A 46 2.21 -11.25 4.98
C ASP A 46 1.53 -10.10 4.24
N PRO A 47 0.20 -9.95 4.38
CA PRO A 47 -0.74 -10.96 4.89
C PRO A 47 -0.76 -12.25 4.03
N GLN A 48 -1.16 -13.39 4.62
CA GLN A 48 -1.55 -14.58 3.84
C GLN A 48 -2.82 -14.37 3.00
N VAL A 49 -3.43 -13.18 3.12
CA VAL A 49 -4.72 -12.81 2.54
C VAL A 49 -4.55 -11.57 1.68
N ASP A 50 -4.98 -11.60 0.42
CA ASP A 50 -4.81 -10.45 -0.48
C ASP A 50 -5.61 -9.23 0.02
N TRP A 51 -5.31 -8.03 -0.49
CA TRP A 51 -6.02 -6.80 -0.09
C TRP A 51 -7.54 -6.88 -0.35
N GLU A 52 -7.97 -7.72 -1.30
CA GLU A 52 -9.38 -8.08 -1.50
C GLU A 52 -10.04 -8.72 -0.28
N GLN A 53 -9.31 -9.57 0.43
CA GLN A 53 -9.78 -10.17 1.68
C GLN A 53 -9.71 -9.17 2.85
N GLN A 54 -8.75 -8.24 2.83
CA GLN A 54 -8.68 -7.16 3.82
C GLN A 54 -9.93 -6.26 3.78
N LYS A 55 -10.53 -6.02 2.61
CA LYS A 55 -11.80 -5.26 2.48
C LYS A 55 -12.88 -5.81 3.42
N PHE A 56 -13.01 -7.14 3.53
CA PHE A 56 -13.99 -7.75 4.43
C PHE A 56 -13.64 -7.55 5.90
N LEU A 57 -12.35 -7.64 6.27
CA LEU A 57 -11.93 -7.35 7.63
C LEU A 57 -12.29 -5.90 8.01
N ILE A 58 -12.03 -4.94 7.12
CA ILE A 58 -12.40 -3.53 7.32
C ILE A 58 -13.92 -3.40 7.48
N ALA A 59 -14.72 -4.04 6.63
CA ALA A 59 -16.18 -4.02 6.72
C ALA A 59 -16.67 -4.56 8.08
N TYR A 60 -16.16 -5.72 8.52
CA TYR A 60 -16.50 -6.28 9.83
C TYR A 60 -16.03 -5.40 10.98
N THR A 61 -14.85 -4.81 10.87
CA THR A 61 -14.34 -3.87 11.87
C THR A 61 -15.25 -2.65 11.98
N LEU A 62 -15.69 -2.06 10.86
CA LEU A 62 -16.63 -0.93 10.86
C LEU A 62 -18.01 -1.29 11.38
N LEU A 63 -18.46 -2.53 11.18
CA LEU A 63 -19.74 -3.00 11.68
C LEU A 63 -19.78 -3.08 13.22
N TYR A 64 -18.66 -3.42 13.88
CA TYR A 64 -18.61 -3.68 15.34
C TYR A 64 -17.86 -2.61 16.15
N LEU A 65 -17.23 -1.63 15.49
CA LEU A 65 -16.50 -0.56 16.16
C LEU A 65 -17.39 0.40 16.97
N PRO A 66 -18.57 0.81 16.48
CA PRO A 66 -19.46 1.69 17.23
C PRO A 66 -19.84 1.11 18.60
N GLU A 67 -20.06 -0.21 18.69
CA GLU A 67 -20.43 -0.93 19.91
C GLU A 67 -19.33 -0.89 20.98
N ASN A 68 -18.06 -0.80 20.56
CA ASN A 68 -16.91 -0.80 21.46
C ASN A 68 -16.41 0.63 21.80
N GLN A 69 -17.11 1.67 21.34
CA GLN A 69 -16.77 3.09 21.58
C GLN A 69 -15.32 3.49 21.20
N GLN A 70 -14.66 2.74 20.32
CA GLN A 70 -13.28 3.00 19.89
C GLN A 70 -13.22 4.09 18.80
N GLN A 71 -13.66 5.31 19.14
CA GLN A 71 -13.68 6.47 18.24
C GLN A 71 -12.29 6.80 17.65
N TRP A 72 -11.23 6.48 18.40
CA TRP A 72 -9.86 6.64 17.93
C TRP A 72 -9.56 5.83 16.66
N TRP A 73 -10.11 4.61 16.55
CA TRP A 73 -9.92 3.77 15.37
C TRP A 73 -10.65 4.33 14.16
N LEU A 74 -11.88 4.83 14.35
CA LEU A 74 -12.63 5.50 13.28
C LEU A 74 -11.87 6.71 12.74
N GLN A 75 -11.28 7.52 13.62
CA GLN A 75 -10.43 8.65 13.20
C GLN A 75 -9.20 8.21 12.41
N GLN A 76 -8.61 7.05 12.73
CA GLN A 76 -7.47 6.52 12.00
C GLN A 76 -7.82 5.90 10.65
N MET A 77 -9.09 5.51 10.42
CA MET A 77 -9.54 4.86 9.19
C MET A 77 -10.20 5.80 8.18
N ASN A 78 -10.46 7.05 8.55
CA ASN A 78 -11.09 8.00 7.63
C ASN A 78 -10.16 8.39 6.47
N VAL A 79 -10.73 8.33 5.26
CA VAL A 79 -10.16 8.81 4.00
C VAL A 79 -11.17 9.77 3.39
N TRP A 80 -10.70 10.93 2.93
CA TRP A 80 -11.50 11.93 2.22
C TRP A 80 -11.05 12.01 0.76
N GLU A 81 -11.98 12.19 -0.17
CA GLU A 81 -11.67 12.42 -1.58
C GLU A 81 -11.94 13.88 -1.94
N LEU A 82 -10.91 14.62 -2.34
CA LEU A 82 -11.05 16.03 -2.68
C LEU A 82 -11.95 16.20 -3.92
N GLY A 83 -12.95 17.06 -3.80
CA GLY A 83 -13.94 17.31 -4.86
C GLY A 83 -15.23 16.50 -4.70
N SER A 84 -15.15 15.31 -4.09
CA SER A 84 -16.33 14.55 -3.68
C SER A 84 -16.73 14.84 -2.23
N ASP A 85 -15.75 15.02 -1.35
CA ASP A 85 -15.90 15.42 0.05
C ASP A 85 -15.36 16.84 0.25
N SER A 86 -15.78 17.50 1.33
CA SER A 86 -15.19 18.79 1.74
C SER A 86 -13.76 18.58 2.24
N ASP A 87 -12.83 19.47 1.87
CA ASP A 87 -11.46 19.40 2.40
C ASP A 87 -11.51 19.47 3.94
N PRO A 88 -11.02 18.44 4.64
CA PRO A 88 -11.08 18.40 6.09
C PRO A 88 -10.11 19.38 6.77
N GLY A 89 -9.19 20.01 6.05
CA GLY A 89 -8.43 21.18 6.50
C GLY A 89 -7.41 20.93 7.63
N PHE A 90 -7.09 19.66 7.94
CA PHE A 90 -6.07 19.35 8.95
C PHE A 90 -4.66 19.53 8.38
N ALA A 91 -3.77 20.14 9.17
CA ALA A 91 -2.39 20.38 8.77
C ALA A 91 -1.55 19.09 8.70
N ASN A 92 -1.83 18.13 9.59
CA ASN A 92 -1.15 16.84 9.65
C ASN A 92 -1.84 15.83 8.73
N ARG A 93 -1.55 15.92 7.43
CA ARG A 93 -2.18 15.10 6.39
C ARG A 93 -1.18 14.39 5.50
N LEU A 94 -1.66 13.31 4.90
CA LEU A 94 -1.02 12.63 3.80
C LEU A 94 -2.00 12.63 2.64
N GLU A 95 -1.51 12.97 1.45
CA GLU A 95 -2.30 12.95 0.24
C GLU A 95 -1.84 11.83 -0.69
N PHE A 96 -2.75 11.25 -1.45
CA PHE A 96 -2.44 10.36 -2.55
C PHE A 96 -3.09 10.91 -3.81
N HIS A 97 -2.26 11.26 -4.79
CA HIS A 97 -2.66 11.81 -6.08
C HIS A 97 -2.73 10.65 -7.08
N ASP A 98 -3.92 10.08 -7.21
CA ASP A 98 -4.19 8.96 -8.11
C ASP A 98 -3.89 9.39 -9.57
N PRO A 99 -3.17 8.56 -10.36
CA PRO A 99 -2.96 8.80 -11.78
C PRO A 99 -4.24 9.05 -12.61
N THR A 100 -5.42 8.70 -12.09
CA THR A 100 -6.72 9.03 -12.72
C THR A 100 -7.22 10.45 -12.45
N GLY A 101 -6.51 11.21 -11.61
CA GLY A 101 -6.84 12.59 -11.24
C GLY A 101 -7.57 12.76 -9.90
N LYS A 102 -7.87 11.66 -9.19
CA LYS A 102 -8.47 11.72 -7.85
C LYS A 102 -7.41 12.04 -6.79
N ILE A 103 -7.80 12.79 -5.77
CA ILE A 103 -6.92 13.08 -4.64
C ILE A 103 -7.57 12.56 -3.38
N TYR A 104 -6.90 11.61 -2.73
CA TYR A 104 -7.32 11.06 -1.44
C TYR A 104 -6.49 11.68 -0.33
N ILE A 105 -7.12 11.97 0.80
CA ILE A 105 -6.50 12.62 1.95
C ILE A 105 -6.75 11.75 3.18
N ALA A 106 -5.73 11.57 4.00
CA ALA A 106 -5.85 10.90 5.30
C ALA A 106 -5.08 11.69 6.38
N LYS A 107 -5.57 11.65 7.62
CA LYS A 107 -4.93 12.30 8.76
C LYS A 107 -3.75 11.47 9.26
N THR A 108 -2.61 12.11 9.51
CA THR A 108 -1.41 11.44 10.04
C THR A 108 -1.40 11.45 11.56
N PHE A 109 -0.77 10.43 12.17
CA PHE A 109 -0.70 10.25 13.63
C PHE A 109 0.75 10.01 14.10
N GLY A 110 1.72 10.48 13.30
CA GLY A 110 3.14 10.19 13.43
C GLY A 110 3.52 8.83 12.88
N LYS A 111 4.83 8.57 12.83
CA LYS A 111 5.42 7.32 12.32
C LYS A 111 5.73 6.33 13.46
N GLU A 112 5.72 5.04 13.15
CA GLU A 112 6.24 3.94 13.98
C GLU A 112 7.17 3.05 13.17
N THR A 113 8.05 2.30 13.84
CA THR A 113 9.00 1.44 13.14
C THR A 113 8.49 0.00 13.08
N ILE A 114 8.20 -0.47 11.87
CA ILE A 114 7.81 -1.86 11.59
C ILE A 114 8.88 -2.47 10.70
N PHE A 115 9.45 -3.60 11.12
CA PHE A 115 10.55 -4.27 10.38
C PHE A 115 11.71 -3.33 10.00
N GLY A 116 12.08 -2.42 10.90
CA GLY A 116 13.15 -1.45 10.67
C GLY A 116 12.81 -0.31 9.72
N LYS A 117 11.57 -0.24 9.22
CA LYS A 117 11.07 0.83 8.36
C LYS A 117 10.14 1.77 9.14
N PRO A 118 10.35 3.10 9.10
CA PRO A 118 9.38 4.04 9.63
C PRO A 118 8.16 4.08 8.69
N VAL A 119 6.97 3.87 9.25
CA VAL A 119 5.68 3.87 8.53
C VAL A 119 4.63 4.63 9.33
N GLN A 120 3.59 5.14 8.69
CA GLN A 120 2.51 5.87 9.36
C GLN A 120 1.79 5.03 10.41
N LYS A 121 1.51 5.59 11.59
CA LYS A 121 0.69 4.94 12.64
C LYS A 121 -0.79 4.89 12.30
N GLY A 122 -1.29 5.90 11.58
CA GLY A 122 -2.69 5.96 11.16
C GLY A 122 -2.98 4.90 10.10
N ILE A 123 -4.08 4.17 10.24
CA ILE A 123 -4.45 3.08 9.32
C ILE A 123 -4.64 3.61 7.89
N ALA A 124 -5.48 4.62 7.71
CA ALA A 124 -5.73 5.27 6.42
C ALA A 124 -4.47 5.97 5.88
N ALA A 125 -3.71 6.64 6.74
CA ALA A 125 -2.44 7.26 6.35
C ALA A 125 -1.44 6.21 5.85
N ARG A 126 -1.35 5.04 6.48
CA ARG A 126 -0.49 3.93 6.03
C ARG A 126 -0.94 3.37 4.68
N VAL A 127 -2.26 3.29 4.47
CA VAL A 127 -2.82 2.89 3.17
C VAL A 127 -2.40 3.87 2.07
N LEU A 128 -2.51 5.18 2.32
CA LEU A 128 -2.09 6.19 1.34
C LEU A 128 -0.57 6.26 1.18
N GLU A 129 0.21 6.05 2.25
CA GLU A 129 1.68 5.97 2.20
C GLU A 129 2.11 4.86 1.25
N TYR A 130 1.51 3.67 1.37
CA TYR A 130 1.82 2.57 0.47
C TYR A 130 1.37 2.83 -0.98
N ALA A 131 0.22 3.50 -1.18
CA ALA A 131 -0.20 3.94 -2.51
C ALA A 131 0.82 4.91 -3.14
N ASN A 132 1.36 5.85 -2.35
CA ASN A 132 2.42 6.76 -2.80
C ASN A 132 3.73 6.04 -3.14
N GLU A 133 4.15 5.04 -2.35
CA GLU A 133 5.32 4.22 -2.68
C GLU A 133 5.15 3.50 -4.02
N LEU A 134 3.99 2.91 -4.26
CA LEU A 134 3.67 2.27 -5.54
C LEU A 134 3.59 3.28 -6.68
N MET A 135 3.06 4.48 -6.43
CA MET A 135 2.96 5.54 -7.42
C MET A 135 4.34 6.03 -7.85
N ASP A 136 5.25 6.28 -6.90
CA ASP A 136 6.62 6.67 -7.22
C ASP A 136 7.38 5.56 -7.95
N GLN A 137 7.12 4.28 -7.67
CA GLN A 137 7.71 3.18 -8.45
C GLN A 137 7.13 3.07 -9.86
N ALA A 138 5.86 3.40 -10.04
CA ALA A 138 5.12 3.19 -11.28
C ALA A 138 5.22 4.35 -12.28
N TYR A 139 5.24 5.59 -11.80
CA TYR A 139 5.07 6.78 -12.63
C TYR A 139 6.19 7.79 -12.44
N VAL A 140 6.37 8.67 -13.42
CA VAL A 140 7.19 9.87 -13.30
C VAL A 140 6.44 10.86 -12.41
N THR A 141 7.10 11.34 -11.37
CA THR A 141 6.49 12.13 -10.30
C THR A 141 7.23 13.43 -10.06
N THR A 142 6.52 14.42 -9.55
CA THR A 142 7.10 15.57 -8.87
C THR A 142 6.95 15.39 -7.35
N PRO A 143 7.98 15.73 -6.56
CA PRO A 143 7.91 15.63 -5.10
C PRO A 143 6.87 16.60 -4.55
N GLY A 144 6.01 16.10 -3.65
CA GLY A 144 5.15 16.92 -2.82
C GLY A 144 5.91 17.59 -1.67
N PRO A 145 5.20 18.28 -0.76
CA PRO A 145 5.81 18.87 0.43
C PRO A 145 6.30 17.80 1.41
N ASP A 146 7.23 18.22 2.26
CA ASP A 146 7.67 17.51 3.46
C ASP A 146 7.02 18.21 4.68
N LEU A 147 5.96 17.63 5.22
CA LEU A 147 5.22 18.18 6.35
C LEU A 147 5.76 17.70 7.70
N ASP A 148 6.51 16.59 7.74
CA ASP A 148 7.04 16.02 8.98
C ASP A 148 8.52 16.31 9.23
N GLY A 149 9.19 16.94 8.28
CA GLY A 149 10.57 17.45 8.37
C GLY A 149 11.62 16.36 8.22
N ASP A 150 11.30 15.22 7.61
CA ASP A 150 12.24 14.10 7.42
C ASP A 150 13.13 14.24 6.17
N ASN A 151 13.04 15.37 5.46
CA ASN A 151 13.68 15.70 4.19
C ASN A 151 13.27 14.77 3.04
N LYS A 152 12.11 14.13 3.13
CA LYS A 152 11.50 13.38 2.03
C LYS A 152 10.12 13.96 1.73
N PRO A 153 9.69 13.92 0.46
CA PRO A 153 8.32 14.27 0.14
C PRO A 153 7.37 13.28 0.81
N ASP A 154 6.31 13.78 1.45
CA ASP A 154 5.29 12.93 2.06
C ASP A 154 4.43 12.24 0.99
N TRP A 155 4.23 12.91 -0.15
CA TRP A 155 3.53 12.34 -1.29
C TRP A 155 4.12 12.79 -2.60
N PHE A 156 3.63 12.18 -3.67
CA PHE A 156 4.09 12.42 -5.03
C PHE A 156 2.91 12.83 -5.90
N VAL A 157 3.17 13.70 -6.87
CA VAL A 157 2.17 14.13 -7.86
C VAL A 157 2.57 13.57 -9.23
N PRO A 158 1.67 12.86 -9.94
CA PRO A 158 2.01 12.25 -11.22
C PRO A 158 2.22 13.31 -12.31
N VAL A 159 3.21 13.09 -13.16
CA VAL A 159 3.45 13.88 -14.37
C VAL A 159 2.67 13.27 -15.53
N PHE A 160 2.00 14.11 -16.30
CA PHE A 160 1.19 13.70 -17.45
C PHE A 160 1.92 13.99 -18.77
N ASN A 161 1.66 13.14 -19.76
CA ASN A 161 2.02 13.36 -21.15
C ASN A 161 1.10 14.43 -21.77
N ASP A 162 1.47 14.92 -22.96
CA ASP A 162 0.69 15.92 -23.70
C ASP A 162 -0.75 15.47 -24.04
N ASP A 163 -0.99 14.16 -24.07
CA ASP A 163 -2.30 13.54 -24.29
C ASP A 163 -3.15 13.40 -23.02
N GLY A 164 -2.64 13.85 -21.88
CA GLY A 164 -3.30 13.74 -20.58
C GLY A 164 -3.21 12.37 -19.91
N THR A 165 -2.43 11.43 -20.45
CA THR A 165 -2.15 10.15 -19.80
C THR A 165 -0.99 10.28 -18.80
N PRO A 166 -1.02 9.55 -17.67
CA PRO A 166 0.08 9.60 -16.70
C PRO A 166 1.33 8.91 -17.27
N LYS A 167 2.50 9.53 -17.11
CA LYS A 167 3.76 9.04 -17.67
C LYS A 167 4.33 7.90 -16.83
N VAL A 168 4.33 6.68 -17.37
CA VAL A 168 4.80 5.46 -16.69
C VAL A 168 6.33 5.35 -16.75
N LYS A 169 6.97 4.90 -15.66
CA LYS A 169 8.41 4.59 -15.61
C LYS A 169 8.69 3.22 -16.23
N TYR A 170 9.80 3.09 -16.96
CA TYR A 170 10.34 1.79 -17.36
C TYR A 170 10.66 0.92 -16.15
N ASP A 171 10.30 -0.36 -16.23
CA ASP A 171 10.62 -1.40 -15.24
C ASP A 171 11.52 -2.45 -15.90
N GLU A 172 12.78 -2.52 -15.49
CA GLU A 172 13.77 -3.50 -15.98
C GLU A 172 13.33 -4.95 -15.77
N GLY A 173 12.42 -5.21 -14.82
CA GLY A 173 11.89 -6.54 -14.56
C GLY A 173 10.70 -6.94 -15.44
N VAL A 174 10.28 -6.07 -16.36
CA VAL A 174 9.25 -6.39 -17.37
C VAL A 174 9.89 -6.32 -18.75
N VAL A 175 10.15 -7.49 -19.33
CA VAL A 175 10.66 -7.62 -20.69
C VAL A 175 9.54 -7.86 -21.68
N ALA A 176 9.57 -7.15 -22.80
CA ALA A 176 8.71 -7.48 -23.93
C ALA A 176 9.26 -8.74 -24.60
N VAL A 177 8.36 -9.64 -24.99
CA VAL A 177 8.72 -10.90 -25.64
C VAL A 177 7.96 -11.04 -26.95
N GLU A 178 8.66 -11.50 -27.98
CA GLU A 178 8.07 -11.78 -29.30
C GLU A 178 8.32 -13.24 -29.68
N ALA A 179 7.29 -13.87 -30.26
CA ALA A 179 7.40 -15.22 -30.79
C ALA A 179 7.83 -15.18 -32.25
N ILE A 180 9.02 -15.70 -32.55
CA ILE A 180 9.52 -15.86 -33.93
C ILE A 180 9.58 -17.36 -34.22
N GLY A 181 8.52 -17.88 -34.84
CA GLY A 181 8.32 -19.32 -35.04
C GLY A 181 8.04 -20.03 -33.70
N PRO A 182 8.72 -21.15 -33.38
CA PRO A 182 8.52 -21.86 -32.10
C PRO A 182 9.29 -21.23 -30.91
N ASN A 183 10.11 -20.21 -31.14
CA ASN A 183 11.00 -19.63 -30.14
C ASN A 183 10.46 -18.27 -29.64
N ILE A 184 10.71 -17.99 -28.36
CA ILE A 184 10.39 -16.71 -27.71
C ILE A 184 11.70 -15.94 -27.52
N TYR A 185 11.72 -14.68 -27.96
CA TYR A 185 12.86 -13.79 -27.83
C TYR A 185 12.48 -12.57 -27.00
N GLU A 186 13.38 -12.10 -26.16
CA GLU A 186 13.27 -10.78 -25.52
C GLU A 186 13.52 -9.71 -26.58
N VAL A 187 12.64 -8.72 -26.63
CA VAL A 187 12.70 -7.60 -27.56
C VAL A 187 12.66 -6.30 -26.78
N THR A 188 13.46 -5.32 -27.20
CA THR A 188 13.37 -3.96 -26.64
C THR A 188 12.12 -3.30 -27.17
N LYS A 189 11.24 -2.84 -26.28
CA LYS A 189 10.08 -2.05 -26.67
C LYS A 189 10.53 -0.65 -27.07
N GLU A 190 10.29 -0.27 -28.32
CA GLU A 190 10.61 1.08 -28.78
C GLU A 190 9.84 2.12 -27.95
N GLY A 191 10.55 3.11 -27.39
CA GLY A 191 10.01 4.16 -26.53
C GLY A 191 9.62 3.72 -25.11
N CYS A 192 9.96 2.50 -24.69
CA CYS A 192 9.87 2.09 -23.29
C CYS A 192 11.10 1.27 -22.90
N ASN A 193 12.15 1.96 -22.46
CA ASN A 193 13.46 1.43 -22.07
C ASN A 193 14.15 2.37 -21.07
N GLU A 194 15.38 2.06 -20.67
CA GLU A 194 16.14 2.82 -19.67
C GLU A 194 16.32 4.31 -20.01
N GLU A 195 16.37 4.66 -21.30
CA GLU A 195 16.61 6.02 -21.78
C GLU A 195 15.32 6.76 -22.17
N ASP A 196 14.27 6.02 -22.55
CA ASP A 196 13.01 6.58 -23.05
C ASP A 196 11.79 5.88 -22.45
N ASN A 197 10.97 6.66 -21.74
CA ASN A 197 9.71 6.24 -21.11
C ASN A 197 8.47 6.78 -21.84
N SER A 198 8.62 7.37 -23.04
CA SER A 198 7.54 8.08 -23.75
C SER A 198 6.37 7.20 -24.17
N LYS A 199 6.61 5.89 -24.37
CA LYS A 199 5.62 4.89 -24.81
C LYS A 199 5.39 3.79 -23.78
N CYS A 200 5.89 3.94 -22.55
CA CYS A 200 5.58 2.99 -21.47
C CYS A 200 4.10 3.08 -21.10
N ILE A 201 3.46 1.93 -20.99
CA ILE A 201 2.09 1.78 -20.50
C ILE A 201 2.08 0.97 -19.21
N CYS A 202 0.93 0.94 -18.52
CA CYS A 202 0.84 0.31 -17.21
C CYS A 202 1.24 -1.17 -17.19
N SER A 203 1.01 -1.91 -18.28
CA SER A 203 1.44 -3.32 -18.38
C SER A 203 2.95 -3.51 -18.43
N ASP A 204 3.71 -2.46 -18.74
CA ASP A 204 5.17 -2.48 -18.81
C ASP A 204 5.83 -2.18 -17.45
N ASN A 205 5.04 -2.00 -16.37
CA ASN A 205 5.56 -1.71 -15.04
C ASN A 205 4.78 -2.49 -13.97
N ARG A 206 5.48 -3.32 -13.18
CA ARG A 206 4.84 -4.18 -12.16
C ARG A 206 4.18 -3.37 -11.06
N ALA A 207 4.79 -2.26 -10.65
CA ALA A 207 4.23 -1.37 -9.64
C ALA A 207 2.95 -0.70 -10.14
N CYS A 208 2.87 -0.37 -11.43
CA CYS A 208 1.66 0.18 -12.03
C CYS A 208 0.48 -0.80 -11.96
N ILE A 209 0.70 -2.06 -12.37
CA ILE A 209 -0.31 -3.12 -12.27
C ILE A 209 -0.73 -3.34 -10.81
N LYS A 210 0.22 -3.25 -9.89
CA LYS A 210 -0.07 -3.40 -8.46
C LYS A 210 -0.87 -2.23 -7.91
N LEU A 211 -0.51 -0.99 -8.30
CA LEU A 211 -1.23 0.21 -7.90
C LEU A 211 -2.66 0.20 -8.42
N SER A 212 -2.88 -0.15 -9.70
CA SER A 212 -4.22 -0.14 -10.28
C SER A 212 -5.21 -1.04 -9.55
N LYS A 213 -4.71 -2.16 -9.01
CA LYS A 213 -5.47 -3.03 -8.09
C LYS A 213 -5.62 -2.39 -6.71
N TYR A 214 -4.52 -1.89 -6.15
CA TYR A 214 -4.50 -1.34 -4.80
C TYR A 214 -5.37 -0.09 -4.61
N VAL A 215 -5.56 0.74 -5.63
CA VAL A 215 -6.37 1.98 -5.57
C VAL A 215 -7.83 1.72 -5.21
N GLU A 216 -8.34 0.52 -5.45
CA GLU A 216 -9.67 0.13 -4.99
C GLU A 216 -9.79 0.10 -3.46
N LEU A 217 -8.68 -0.08 -2.73
CA LEU A 217 -8.70 -0.10 -1.27
C LEU A 217 -8.99 1.29 -0.66
N PRO A 218 -8.26 2.38 -0.98
CA PRO A 218 -8.63 3.73 -0.54
C PRO A 218 -10.09 4.10 -0.88
N PHE A 219 -10.53 3.75 -2.10
CA PHE A 219 -11.90 3.97 -2.54
C PHE A 219 -12.91 3.21 -1.65
N PHE A 220 -12.66 1.94 -1.39
CA PHE A 220 -13.49 1.12 -0.51
C PHE A 220 -13.51 1.67 0.92
N PHE A 221 -12.38 2.09 1.48
CA PHE A 221 -12.30 2.70 2.82
C PHE A 221 -13.24 3.91 2.92
N ARG A 222 -13.14 4.84 1.96
CA ARG A 222 -13.99 6.02 1.90
C ARG A 222 -15.47 5.63 1.81
N GLN A 223 -15.82 4.76 0.86
CA GLN A 223 -17.21 4.36 0.66
C GLN A 223 -17.79 3.63 1.86
N ALA A 224 -17.02 2.76 2.51
CA ALA A 224 -17.47 2.04 3.69
C ALA A 224 -17.74 3.02 4.84
N MET A 225 -16.82 3.95 5.14
CA MET A 225 -17.03 4.97 6.17
C MET A 225 -18.29 5.81 5.90
N ALA A 226 -18.51 6.21 4.66
CA ALA A 226 -19.71 6.95 4.26
C ALA A 226 -20.99 6.11 4.39
N ALA A 227 -20.98 4.86 3.91
CA ALA A 227 -22.15 3.97 3.91
C ALA A 227 -22.58 3.54 5.32
N TYR A 228 -21.62 3.32 6.22
CA TYR A 228 -21.91 3.05 7.63
C TYR A 228 -22.25 4.32 8.44
N GLY A 229 -22.21 5.49 7.81
CA GLY A 229 -22.47 6.77 8.46
C GLY A 229 -21.44 7.11 9.53
N LEU A 230 -20.21 6.60 9.42
CA LEU A 230 -19.10 6.77 10.37
C LEU A 230 -18.08 7.83 9.91
N ALA A 231 -18.34 8.47 8.77
CA ALA A 231 -17.45 9.45 8.13
C ALA A 231 -17.57 10.87 8.72
N ASP A 232 -18.58 11.17 9.55
CA ASP A 232 -18.77 12.53 10.06
C ASP A 232 -17.77 12.80 11.21
N PRO A 233 -16.88 13.82 11.07
CA PRO A 233 -15.86 14.14 12.07
C PRO A 233 -16.44 14.62 13.41
N SER A 234 -17.73 14.97 13.47
CA SER A 234 -18.43 15.39 14.67
C SER A 234 -19.07 14.26 15.47
N MET A 235 -19.04 13.02 14.96
CA MET A 235 -19.60 11.87 15.67
C MET A 235 -18.93 11.69 17.03
N ARG A 236 -19.74 11.85 18.07
CA ARG A 236 -19.46 11.35 19.42
C ARG A 236 -20.21 10.03 19.51
N GLY A 237 -19.58 8.99 20.05
CA GLY A 237 -20.15 7.64 20.10
C GLY A 237 -21.62 7.62 20.55
N ILE A 238 -22.38 6.64 20.06
CA ILE A 238 -23.76 6.42 20.51
C ILE A 238 -23.70 6.07 22.00
N TYR A 239 -24.32 6.89 22.84
CA TYR A 239 -24.49 6.65 24.28
C TYR A 239 -25.62 5.66 24.54
#